data_AF-A0A0F4J742-F1
#
_entry.id   AF-A0A0F4J742-F1
#
_cell.length_a   1.000
_cell.length_b   1.000
_cell.length_c   1.000
_cell.angle_alpha   90.00
_cell.angle_beta   90.00
_cell.angle_gamma   90.00
#
_symmetry.space_group_name_H-M   'P 1'
#
loop_
_entity.id
_entity.type
_entity.pdbx_description
1 polymer ?
#
loop_
_entity_poly.entity_id
_entity_poly.type
_entity_poly.pdbx_seq_one_letter_code
_entity_poly.pdbx_strand_id
1 'polypeptide(L)'
;RTQPHDLPGFEDGIALAELMAAIPTERREAFVLTQLLGLGYAEAATAIGCPVGTVRSRVARARLNLIALLTDTDPTTTASEPRPRVPAQAVRGTHEAHDRVLTATRA
;
A
#
# COMPACT_ATOMS: atom_id res chain seq x y z
N ARG A 1 22.59 -24.98 2.56
CA ARG A 1 21.93 -23.67 2.30
C ARG A 1 20.58 -23.73 3.00
N THR A 2 20.44 -23.09 4.15
CA THR A 2 19.18 -23.07 4.90
C THR A 2 18.38 -21.88 4.39
N GLN A 3 17.23 -22.11 3.78
CA GLN A 3 16.34 -21.01 3.41
C GLN A 3 15.82 -20.33 4.69
N PRO A 4 15.65 -19.00 4.69
CA PRO A 4 14.93 -18.32 5.76
C PRO A 4 13.47 -18.81 5.75
N HIS A 5 13.00 -19.30 6.90
CA HIS A 5 11.63 -19.80 7.11
C HIS A 5 10.62 -18.69 7.37
N ASP A 6 11.06 -17.44 7.50
CA ASP A 6 10.22 -16.24 7.70
C ASP A 6 9.82 -15.57 6.38
N LEU A 7 10.14 -16.18 5.24
CA LEU A 7 9.67 -15.70 3.93
C LEU A 7 8.32 -16.36 3.60
N PRO A 8 7.41 -15.62 2.96
CA PRO A 8 6.17 -16.19 2.45
C PRO A 8 6.45 -17.44 1.62
N GLY A 9 5.64 -18.48 1.81
CA GLY A 9 5.74 -19.73 1.09
C GLY A 9 5.41 -19.56 -0.40
N PHE A 10 5.65 -20.61 -1.19
CA PHE A 10 5.28 -20.62 -2.61
C PHE A 10 3.78 -20.40 -2.82
N GLU A 11 2.95 -20.93 -1.92
CA GLU A 11 1.50 -20.76 -1.92
C GLU A 11 1.09 -19.29 -1.74
N ASP A 12 1.78 -18.54 -0.87
CA ASP A 12 1.54 -17.11 -0.67
C ASP A 12 1.83 -16.30 -1.94
N GLY A 13 2.86 -16.71 -2.70
CA GLY A 13 3.19 -16.10 -3.98
C GLY A 13 2.10 -16.30 -5.04
N ILE A 14 1.50 -17.50 -5.10
CA ILE A 14 0.37 -17.79 -5.99
C ILE A 14 -0.85 -16.97 -5.56
N ALA A 15 -1.19 -16.98 -4.27
CA ALA A 15 -2.32 -16.21 -3.75
C ALA A 15 -2.17 -14.71 -4.04
N LEU A 16 -0.97 -14.15 -3.86
CA LEU A 16 -0.70 -12.75 -4.21
C LEU A 16 -0.89 -12.49 -5.71
N ALA A 17 -0.43 -13.39 -6.58
CA ALA A 17 -0.60 -13.26 -8.02
C ALA A 17 -2.09 -13.25 -8.42
N GLU A 18 -2.90 -14.11 -7.82
CA GLU A 18 -4.35 -14.17 -8.02
C GLU A 18 -5.05 -12.89 -7.54
N LEU A 19 -4.72 -12.42 -6.34
CA LEU A 19 -5.26 -11.17 -5.79
C LEU A 19 -4.92 -9.98 -6.70
N MET A 20 -3.67 -9.90 -7.16
CA MET A 20 -3.26 -8.85 -8.10
C MET A 20 -4.02 -8.97 -9.41
N ALA A 21 -4.24 -10.18 -9.93
CA ALA A 21 -5.00 -10.44 -11.16
C ALA A 21 -6.48 -10.03 -11.07
N ALA A 22 -7.06 -10.00 -9.87
CA ALA A 22 -8.44 -9.55 -9.65
C ALA A 22 -8.60 -8.01 -9.63
N ILE A 23 -7.51 -7.24 -9.48
CA ILE A 23 -7.56 -5.77 -9.54
C ILE A 23 -7.68 -5.32 -11.00
N PRO A 24 -8.57 -4.36 -11.35
CA PRO A 24 -8.62 -3.76 -12.69
C PRO A 24 -7.26 -3.25 -13.15
N THR A 25 -6.91 -3.54 -14.41
CA THR A 25 -5.56 -3.35 -14.97
C THR A 25 -5.00 -1.97 -14.71
N GLU A 26 -5.77 -0.91 -14.93
CA GLU A 26 -5.28 0.47 -14.78
C GLU A 26 -4.94 0.81 -13.32
N ARG A 27 -5.64 0.20 -12.37
CA ARG A 27 -5.36 0.36 -10.93
C ARG A 27 -4.14 -0.46 -10.53
N ARG A 28 -4.04 -1.68 -11.06
CA ARG A 28 -2.91 -2.58 -10.85
C ARG A 28 -1.61 -1.97 -11.35
N GLU A 29 -1.59 -1.44 -12.56
CA GLU A 29 -0.41 -0.77 -13.14
C GLU A 29 0.07 0.39 -12.27
N ALA A 30 -0.83 1.29 -11.91
CA ALA A 30 -0.50 2.42 -11.03
C ALA A 30 0.05 1.94 -9.69
N PHE A 31 -0.52 0.89 -9.09
CA PHE A 31 -0.07 0.33 -7.83
C PHE A 31 1.31 -0.34 -7.95
N VAL A 32 1.55 -1.14 -8.98
CA VAL A 32 2.83 -1.84 -9.19
C VAL A 32 3.95 -0.82 -9.38
N LEU A 33 3.74 0.18 -10.24
CA LEU A 33 4.76 1.20 -10.52
C LEU A 33 5.16 1.95 -9.24
N THR A 34 4.20 2.32 -8.39
CA THR A 34 4.51 3.13 -7.20
C THR A 34 4.91 2.30 -5.99
N GLN A 35 4.29 1.14 -5.75
CA GLN A 35 4.47 0.39 -4.52
C GLN A 35 5.51 -0.72 -4.63
N LEU A 36 5.67 -1.33 -5.80
CA LEU A 36 6.60 -2.44 -6.01
C LEU A 36 7.89 -1.95 -6.70
N LEU A 37 7.75 -1.08 -7.70
CA LEU A 37 8.88 -0.54 -8.45
C LEU A 37 9.39 0.80 -7.88
N GLY A 38 8.66 1.41 -6.96
CA GLY A 38 9.10 2.59 -6.22
C GLY A 38 9.11 3.91 -6.99
N LEU A 39 8.43 3.99 -8.15
CA LEU A 39 8.33 5.22 -8.91
C LEU A 39 7.53 6.28 -8.15
N GLY A 40 7.93 7.54 -8.31
CA GLY A 40 7.13 8.67 -7.86
C GLY A 40 5.82 8.79 -8.67
N TYR A 41 4.80 9.44 -8.12
CA TYR A 41 3.51 9.59 -8.82
C TYR A 41 3.61 10.33 -10.16
N ALA A 42 4.55 11.26 -10.30
CA ALA A 42 4.79 11.97 -11.56
C ALA A 42 5.40 11.05 -12.62
N GLU A 43 6.38 10.22 -12.26
CA GLU A 43 7.01 9.26 -13.17
C GLU A 43 6.04 8.17 -13.59
N ALA A 44 5.26 7.63 -12.65
CA ALA A 44 4.20 6.68 -12.93
C ALA A 44 3.12 7.27 -13.85
N ALA A 45 2.75 8.54 -13.66
CA ALA A 45 1.81 9.26 -14.52
C ALA A 45 2.30 9.37 -15.97
N THR A 46 3.58 9.68 -16.16
CA THR A 46 4.23 9.69 -17.47
C THR A 46 4.26 8.29 -18.09
N ALA A 47 4.61 7.26 -17.32
CA ALA A 47 4.72 5.89 -17.81
C ALA A 47 3.38 5.33 -18.34
N ILE A 48 2.26 5.66 -17.69
CA ILE A 48 0.93 5.14 -18.05
C ILE A 48 0.05 6.16 -18.80
N GLY A 49 0.59 7.33 -19.15
CA GLY A 49 -0.09 8.35 -19.95
C GLY A 49 -1.36 8.92 -19.30
N CYS A 50 -1.34 9.24 -18.01
CA CYS A 50 -2.51 9.81 -17.31
C CYS A 50 -2.14 10.93 -16.32
N PRO A 51 -3.09 11.77 -15.86
CA PRO A 51 -2.80 12.80 -14.85
C PRO A 51 -2.29 12.22 -13.51
N VAL A 52 -1.43 12.96 -12.81
CA VAL A 52 -0.91 12.57 -11.47
C VAL A 52 -2.05 12.32 -10.46
N GLY A 53 -3.12 13.14 -10.50
CA GLY A 53 -4.32 12.92 -9.69
C GLY A 53 -5.02 11.59 -9.98
N THR A 54 -4.99 11.14 -11.24
CA THR A 54 -5.52 9.85 -11.66
C THR A 54 -4.69 8.71 -11.09
N VAL A 55 -3.35 8.78 -11.13
CA VAL A 55 -2.46 7.81 -10.47
C VAL A 55 -2.80 7.68 -8.99
N ARG A 56 -2.89 8.80 -8.26
CA ARG A 56 -3.24 8.80 -6.83
C ARG A 56 -4.58 8.10 -6.58
N SER A 57 -5.60 8.42 -7.37
CA SER A 57 -6.93 7.82 -7.24
C SER A 57 -6.95 6.32 -7.61
N ARG A 58 -6.13 5.90 -8.57
CA ARG A 58 -5.96 4.50 -8.98
C ARG A 58 -5.28 3.68 -7.89
N VAL A 59 -4.20 4.20 -7.29
CA VAL A 59 -3.50 3.57 -6.16
C VAL A 59 -4.42 3.43 -4.95
N ALA A 60 -5.17 4.48 -4.60
CA ALA A 60 -6.12 4.41 -3.49
C ALA A 60 -7.18 3.32 -3.70
N ARG A 61 -7.75 3.24 -4.91
CA ARG A 61 -8.73 2.20 -5.25
C ARG A 61 -8.11 0.81 -5.36
N ALA A 62 -6.86 0.67 -5.81
CA ALA A 62 -6.15 -0.61 -5.83
C ALA A 62 -6.00 -1.18 -4.41
N ARG A 63 -5.65 -0.32 -3.43
CA ARG A 63 -5.58 -0.71 -2.01
C ARG A 63 -6.92 -1.18 -1.48
N LEU A 64 -8.00 -0.44 -1.78
CA LEU A 64 -9.35 -0.85 -1.37
C LEU A 64 -9.76 -2.18 -1.99
N ASN A 65 -9.43 -2.41 -3.26
CA ASN A 65 -9.68 -3.69 -3.92
C ASN A 65 -8.93 -4.84 -3.23
N LEU A 66 -7.64 -4.65 -2.91
CA LEU A 66 -6.86 -5.66 -2.19
C LEU A 66 -7.43 -5.96 -0.81
N ILE A 67 -7.83 -4.93 -0.07
CA ILE A 67 -8.47 -5.10 1.24
C ILE A 67 -9.74 -5.93 1.10
N ALA A 68 -10.63 -5.56 0.17
CA ALA A 68 -11.88 -6.27 -0.05
C ALA A 68 -11.64 -7.75 -0.40
N LEU A 69 -10.72 -8.03 -1.33
CA LEU A 69 -10.39 -9.40 -1.73
C LEU A 69 -9.82 -10.20 -0.57
N LEU A 70 -8.92 -9.63 0.23
CA LEU A 70 -8.37 -10.29 1.42
C LEU A 70 -9.43 -10.57 2.49
N THR A 71 -10.41 -9.67 2.66
CA THR A 71 -11.48 -9.85 3.66
C THR A 71 -12.61 -10.77 3.21
N ASP A 72 -12.88 -10.87 1.91
CA ASP A 72 -13.87 -11.81 1.35
C ASP A 72 -13.35 -13.26 1.29
N THR A 73 -12.03 -13.47 1.46
CA THR A 73 -11.39 -14.80 1.34
C THR A 73 -11.38 -15.60 2.67
N ASP A 74 -12.05 -15.15 3.74
CA ASP A 74 -12.13 -15.91 4.99
C ASP A 74 -13.43 -16.74 5.11
N PRO A 75 -13.33 -18.08 5.24
CA PRO A 75 -13.25 -18.61 6.60
C PRO A 75 -12.34 -19.84 6.80
N THR A 76 -11.36 -20.14 5.95
CA THR A 76 -10.58 -21.40 6.12
C THR A 76 -9.14 -21.29 5.67
N THR A 77 -8.32 -20.51 6.39
CA THR A 77 -6.90 -20.84 6.59
C THR A 77 -6.33 -20.02 7.73
N THR A 78 -5.58 -20.70 8.61
CA THR A 78 -4.90 -20.23 9.82
C THR A 78 -5.77 -19.85 11.02
N ALA A 79 -6.03 -20.86 11.87
CA ALA A 79 -5.96 -20.65 13.32
C ALA A 79 -4.54 -20.18 13.69
N SER A 80 -4.27 -18.90 13.50
CA SER A 80 -3.13 -18.19 14.08
C SER A 80 -3.70 -17.28 15.16
N GLU A 81 -3.08 -17.33 16.34
CA GLU A 81 -3.54 -16.70 17.57
C GLU A 81 -4.04 -15.25 17.41
N PRO A 82 -5.01 -14.80 18.23
CA PRO A 82 -5.54 -13.45 18.14
C PRO A 82 -4.42 -12.44 18.42
N ARG A 83 -4.04 -11.67 17.40
CA ARG A 83 -3.12 -10.54 17.55
C ARG A 83 -3.76 -9.54 18.54
N PRO A 84 -3.09 -9.15 19.64
CA PRO A 84 -3.69 -8.27 20.64
C PRO A 84 -4.04 -6.92 19.98
N ARG A 85 -5.31 -6.51 20.12
CA ARG A 85 -5.77 -5.19 19.68
C ARG A 85 -5.07 -4.13 20.53
N VAL A 86 -4.20 -3.33 19.91
CA VAL A 86 -3.64 -2.15 20.57
C VAL A 86 -4.79 -1.16 20.79
N PRO A 87 -5.09 -0.74 22.04
CA PRO A 87 -6.16 0.22 22.29
C PRO A 87 -5.87 1.55 21.59
N ALA A 88 -6.90 2.12 20.98
CA ALA A 88 -6.88 3.32 20.12
C ALA A 88 -6.46 4.64 20.82
N GLN A 89 -5.85 4.58 22.00
CA GLN A 89 -5.50 5.74 22.82
C GLN A 89 -4.00 6.08 22.81
N ALA A 90 -3.15 5.29 22.13
CA ALA A 90 -1.70 5.51 22.09
C ALA A 90 -1.16 6.38 20.93
N VAL A 91 -2.02 6.93 20.05
CA VAL A 91 -1.60 7.80 18.93
C VAL A 91 -1.91 9.27 19.19
N ARG A 92 -1.61 9.75 20.40
CA ARG A 92 -1.60 11.19 20.69
C ARG A 92 -0.19 11.60 21.10
N GLY A 93 0.50 12.29 20.18
CA GLY A 93 1.72 13.02 20.46
C GLY A 93 2.84 12.82 19.45
N THR A 94 2.71 13.38 18.25
CA THR A 94 3.84 13.85 17.42
C THR A 94 3.32 14.81 16.35
N HIS A 95 2.84 15.99 16.76
CA HIS A 95 2.56 17.10 15.82
C HIS A 95 2.86 18.47 16.42
N GLU A 96 4.04 18.64 16.98
CA GLU A 96 4.66 19.96 17.16
C GLU A 96 6.08 19.89 16.63
N ALA A 97 6.31 20.55 15.49
CA ALA A 97 7.56 21.17 15.04
C ALA A 97 7.75 21.07 13.51
N HIS A 98 6.81 21.58 12.71
CA HIS A 98 7.09 21.90 11.30
C HIS A 98 6.32 23.13 10.81
N ASP A 99 6.19 24.16 11.66
CA ASP A 99 5.72 25.46 11.20
C ASP A 99 6.54 26.59 11.84
N ARG A 100 7.66 26.92 11.19
CA ARG A 100 8.38 28.22 11.32
C ARG A 100 9.59 28.32 10.40
N VAL A 101 9.39 28.04 9.11
CA VAL A 101 10.23 28.64 8.07
C VAL A 101 9.30 29.39 7.14
N LEU A 102 9.21 30.71 7.34
CA LEU A 102 8.93 31.77 6.36
C LEU A 102 8.26 32.98 7.03
N THR A 103 9.06 33.93 7.54
CA THR A 103 8.69 35.36 7.55
C THR A 103 9.93 36.24 7.53
N ALA A 104 10.09 36.97 6.40
CA ALA A 104 10.85 38.22 6.15
C ALA A 104 12.38 38.21 6.43
N THR A 105 13.32 38.55 5.53
CA THR A 105 13.34 39.42 4.33
C THR A 105 12.69 40.79 4.51
N ARG A 106 13.38 41.73 5.18
CA ARG A 106 13.74 43.09 4.70
C ARG A 106 14.08 44.05 5.85
N ALA A 107 15.09 44.89 5.55
CA ALA A 107 15.51 46.15 6.16
C ALA A 107 16.28 46.07 7.49
#